data_AF-A0A232SSI7-F1
#
_entry.id   AF-A0A232SSI7-F1
#
_cell.length_a   1.000
_cell.length_b   1.000
_cell.length_c   1.000
_cell.angle_alpha   90.00
_cell.angle_beta   90.00
_cell.angle_gamma   90.00
#
_symmetry.space_group_name_H-M   'P 1'
#
loop_
_entity.id
_entity.type
_entity.pdbx_description
1 polymer ?
#
loop_
_entity_poly.entity_id
_entity_poly.type
_entity_poly.pdbx_seq_one_letter_code
_entity_poly.pdbx_strand_id
1 'polypeptide(L)' 'MRLRILHDNEVALEVKNGAVVCSISEISRLLQVDRDTVRKTIRKHSIEPAGLRKKHPIYTLSVVARKVINNHFW' A
#
# COMPACT_ATOMS: atom_id res chain seq x y z
N MET A 1 -3.36 -27.68 -2.01
CA MET A 1 -3.86 -26.79 -3.09
C MET A 1 -2.77 -25.77 -3.38
N ARG A 2 -2.08 -25.89 -4.53
CA ARG A 2 -0.97 -25.00 -4.93
C ARG A 2 -1.54 -23.86 -5.76
N LEU A 3 -1.59 -22.65 -5.21
CA LEU A 3 -1.93 -21.46 -5.97
C LEU A 3 -0.82 -21.19 -7.00
N ARG A 4 -1.14 -21.37 -8.28
CA ARG A 4 -0.36 -20.89 -9.42
C ARG A 4 -0.60 -19.39 -9.52
N ILE A 5 0.44 -18.59 -9.34
CA ILE A 5 0.41 -17.14 -9.55
C ILE A 5 0.25 -16.92 -11.06
N LEU A 6 -0.85 -16.31 -11.47
CA LEU A 6 -1.12 -15.91 -12.84
C LEU A 6 -0.73 -14.42 -12.97
N HIS A 7 0.14 -14.11 -13.93
CA HIS A 7 0.43 -12.76 -14.46
C HIS A 7 1.07 -11.71 -13.52
N ASP A 8 2.11 -11.06 -14.03
CA ASP A 8 2.87 -9.95 -13.43
C ASP A 8 2.05 -8.66 -13.10
N ASN A 9 0.73 -8.70 -13.27
CA ASN A 9 -0.19 -7.59 -13.05
C ASN A 9 -1.19 -7.80 -11.89
N GLU A 10 -1.17 -8.95 -11.22
CA GLU A 10 -2.02 -9.13 -10.03
C GLU A 10 -1.49 -8.27 -8.87
N VAL A 11 -2.27 -7.25 -8.48
CA VAL A 11 -2.07 -6.52 -7.22
C VAL A 11 -2.46 -7.50 -6.11
N ALA A 12 -1.48 -8.02 -5.37
CA ALA A 12 -1.73 -8.92 -4.27
C ALA A 12 -2.25 -8.10 -3.07
N LEU A 13 -3.53 -7.72 -3.12
CA LEU A 13 -4.21 -7.12 -1.99
C LEU A 13 -4.47 -8.21 -0.94
N GLU A 14 -3.80 -8.08 0.21
CA GLU A 14 -4.05 -8.95 1.34
C GLU A 14 -5.06 -8.28 2.26
N VAL A 15 -5.91 -9.09 2.92
CA VAL A 15 -6.76 -8.60 4.01
C VAL A 15 -6.17 -9.09 5.32
N LYS A 16 -5.85 -8.18 6.23
CA LYS A 16 -5.42 -8.50 7.60
C LYS A 16 -6.34 -7.80 8.59
N ASN A 17 -6.92 -8.56 9.52
CA ASN A 17 -7.84 -8.04 10.54
C ASN A 17 -8.97 -7.17 9.97
N GLY A 18 -9.53 -7.56 8.81
CA GLY A 18 -10.59 -6.81 8.12
C GLY A 18 -10.12 -5.57 7.35
N ALA A 19 -8.82 -5.26 7.36
CA ALA A 19 -8.24 -4.14 6.62
C ALA A 19 -7.46 -4.61 5.40
N VAL A 20 -7.65 -3.92 4.26
CA VAL A 20 -6.85 -4.16 3.04
C VAL A 20 -5.45 -3.59 3.26
N VAL A 21 -4.46 -4.47 3.16
CA VAL A 21 -3.04 -4.16 3.33
C VAL A 21 -2.26 -4.48 2.06
N CYS A 22 -1.31 -3.61 1.74
CA CYS A 22 -0.52 -3.72 0.51
C CYS A 22 0.80 -2.96 0.64
N SER A 23 1.74 -3.28 -0.25
CA SER A 23 3.04 -2.64 -0.33
C SER A 23 2.96 -1.24 -0.95
N ILE A 24 4.02 -0.44 -0.75
CA ILE A 24 4.13 0.91 -1.35
C ILE A 24 3.98 0.86 -2.88
N SER A 25 4.53 -0.17 -3.54
CA SER A 25 4.44 -0.32 -5.00
C SER A 25 3.00 -0.56 -5.46
N GLU A 26 2.22 -1.33 -4.70
CA GLU A 26 0.81 -1.60 -4.98
C GLU A 26 -0.05 -0.36 -4.72
N ILE A 27 0.21 0.37 -3.63
CA ILE A 27 -0.48 1.64 -3.32
C ILE A 27 -0.23 2.67 -4.43
N SER A 28 1.03 2.81 -4.85
CA SER A 28 1.45 3.70 -5.94
C SER A 28 0.71 3.36 -7.24
N ARG A 29 0.62 2.07 -7.60
CA ARG A 29 -0.12 1.61 -8.77
C ARG A 29 -1.62 1.89 -8.67
N LEU A 30 -2.24 1.61 -7.52
CA LEU A 30 -3.67 1.81 -7.30
C LEU A 30 -4.10 3.27 -7.32
N LEU A 31 -3.29 4.14 -6.71
CA LEU A 31 -3.58 5.57 -6.61
C LEU A 31 -3.04 6.36 -7.81
N GLN A 32 -2.32 5.71 -8.73
CA GLN A 32 -1.64 6.34 -9.86
C GLN A 32 -0.74 7.52 -9.44
N VAL A 33 0.00 7.34 -8.34
CA VAL A 33 0.96 8.32 -7.82
C VAL A 33 2.34 7.71 -7.68
N ASP A 34 3.38 8.53 -7.73
CA ASP A 34 4.76 8.08 -7.57
C ASP A 34 5.00 7.43 -6.21
N ARG A 35 5.84 6.39 -6.18
CA ARG A 35 6.23 5.70 -4.95
C ARG A 35 6.86 6.64 -3.93
N ASP A 36 7.57 7.68 -4.39
CA ASP A 36 8.16 8.68 -3.51
C ASP A 36 7.12 9.56 -2.83
N THR A 37 6.02 9.90 -3.50
CA THR A 37 4.88 10.60 -2.89
C THR A 37 4.23 9.76 -1.80
N VAL A 38 4.04 8.47 -2.06
CA VAL A 38 3.54 7.52 -1.06
C VAL A 38 4.50 7.42 0.13
N ARG A 39 5.80 7.26 -0.12
CA ARG A 39 6.84 7.17 0.93
C ARG A 39 6.94 8.44 1.75
N LYS A 40 6.92 9.61 1.11
CA LYS A 40 6.89 10.92 1.78
C LYS A 40 5.66 11.06 2.65
N THR A 41 4.49 10.64 2.17
CA THR A 41 3.24 10.68 2.93
C THR A 41 3.30 9.77 4.16
N ILE A 42 3.79 8.54 4.02
CA ILE A 42 3.98 7.61 5.14
C ILE A 42 4.90 8.22 6.20
N ARG A 43 6.03 8.82 5.79
CA ARG A 43 6.98 9.46 6.71
C ARG A 43 6.39 10.72 7.37
N LYS A 44 5.77 11.61 6.59
CA LYS A 44 5.18 12.88 7.05
C LYS A 44 4.10 12.65 8.11
N HIS A 45 3.29 11.60 7.93
CA HIS A 45 2.17 11.28 8.83
C HIS A 45 2.50 10.14 9.82
N SER A 46 3.78 9.73 9.93
CA SER A 46 4.24 8.65 10.82
C SER A 46 3.36 7.39 10.76
N ILE A 47 3.00 6.95 9.54
CA ILE A 47 2.11 5.80 9.34
C ILE A 47 2.88 4.51 9.63
N GLU A 48 2.45 3.78 10.65
CA GLU A 48 3.03 2.50 11.00
C GLU A 48 2.67 1.40 9.98
N PRO A 49 3.60 0.47 9.68
CA PRO A 49 3.28 -0.68 8.86
C PRO A 49 2.32 -1.62 9.60
N ALA A 50 1.31 -2.12 8.89
CA ALA A 50 0.38 -3.14 9.40
C ALA A 50 1.04 -4.53 9.54
N GLY A 51 2.27 -4.67 9.05
CA GLY A 51 3.10 -5.86 9.18
C GLY A 51 4.15 -5.95 8.08
N LEU A 52 4.68 -7.15 7.89
CA LEU A 52 5.63 -7.46 6.83
C LEU A 52 5.06 -8.54 5.88
N ARG A 53 5.36 -8.39 4.59
CA ARG A 53 5.20 -9.42 3.54
C ARG A 53 6.58 -9.72 2.97
N LYS A 54 7.08 -10.94 3.16
CA LYS A 54 8.42 -11.36 2.69
C LYS A 54 9.52 -10.33 3.02
N LYS A 55 9.52 -9.81 4.26
CA LYS A 55 10.44 -8.75 4.78
C LYS A 55 10.17 -7.31 4.29
N HIS A 56 9.19 -7.09 3.42
CA HIS A 56 8.79 -5.75 3.01
C HIS A 56 7.61 -5.23 3.84
N PRO A 57 7.61 -3.96 4.27
CA PRO A 57 6.49 -3.39 5.00
C PRO A 57 5.25 -3.29 4.12
N ILE A 58 4.12 -3.68 4.70
CA ILE A 58 2.80 -3.49 4.13
C ILE A 58 2.02 -2.50 4.98
N TYR A 59 1.21 -1.69 4.31
CA TYR A 59 0.47 -0.60 4.92
C TYR A 59 -1.01 -0.75 4.62
N THR A 60 -1.83 -0.26 5.52
CA THR A 60 -3.28 -0.20 5.31
C THR A 60 -3.61 0.78 4.20
N LEU A 61 -4.20 0.27 3.11
CA LEU A 61 -4.47 1.04 1.90
C LEU A 61 -5.32 2.28 2.21
N SER A 62 -6.40 2.12 2.99
CA SER A 62 -7.33 3.21 3.31
C SER A 62 -6.70 4.31 4.17
N VAL A 63 -5.71 4.00 4.99
CA VAL A 63 -4.99 5.00 5.81
C VAL A 63 -4.06 5.81 4.92
N VAL A 64 -3.25 5.13 4.12
CA VAL A 64 -2.29 5.81 3.22
C VAL A 64 -3.02 6.60 2.14
N ALA A 65 -4.03 6.03 1.49
CA ALA A 65 -4.79 6.69 0.43
C ALA A 65 -5.46 7.97 0.89
N ARG A 66 -6.12 7.97 2.06
CA ARG A 66 -6.73 9.18 2.63
C ARG A 66 -5.70 10.29 2.82
N LYS A 67 -4.51 9.97 3.31
CA LYS A 67 -3.44 10.96 3.54
C LYS A 67 -2.81 11.45 2.24
N VAL A 68 -2.67 10.58 1.23
CA VAL A 68 -2.17 10.96 -0.10
C VAL A 68 -3.14 11.92 -0.77
N ILE A 69 -4.43 11.57 -0.82
CA ILE A 69 -5.50 12.41 -1.39
C ILE A 69 -5.52 13.76 -0.68
N ASN A 70 -5.57 13.79 0.65
CA ASN A 70 -5.62 15.04 1.41
C ASN A 70 -4.35 15.91 1.26
N ASN A 71 -3.20 15.34 0.89
CA ASN A 71 -1.98 16.12 0.60
C ASN A 71 -1.94 16.64 -0.85
N HIS A 72 -2.72 16.06 -1.78
CA HIS A 72 -2.71 16.44 -3.21
C HIS A 72 -3.66 17.59 -3.55
N PHE A 73 -4.63 17.89 -2.67
CA PHE A 73 -5.64 18.93 -2.86
C PHE A 73 -5.32 20.25 -2.12
N TRP A 74 -4.05 20.49 -1.78
CA TRP A 74 -3.57 21.71 -1.11
C TRP A 74 -2.44 22.36 -1.89
#